data_AF-A0A434EVC5-F1
#
_entry.id   AF-A0A434EVC5-F1
#
_cell.length_a   1.000
_cell.length_b   1.000
_cell.length_c   1.000
_cell.angle_alpha   90.00
_cell.angle_beta   90.00
_cell.angle_gamma   90.00
#
_symmetry.space_group_name_H-M   'P 1'
#
loop_
_entity.id
_entity.type
_entity.pdbx_description
1 polymer ?
#
loop_
_entity_poly.entity_id
_entity_poly.type
_entity_poly.pdbx_seq_one_letter_code
_entity_poly.pdbx_strand_id
1 'polypeptide(L)' 'VKFNEKGGIVETLGDLSGNAHPMVTSMREHKGYLFVGGILNNRIGRYKIAGADPNWTSPASYWGGKP' A
#
# COMPACT_ATOMS: atom_id res chain seq x y z
N VAL A 1 -2.88 7.27 3.85
CA VAL A 1 -2.08 8.51 3.61
C VAL A 1 -0.62 8.11 3.47
N LYS A 2 0.04 8.51 2.39
CA LYS A 2 1.47 8.34 2.14
C LYS A 2 2.20 9.62 2.52
N PHE A 3 3.32 9.50 3.23
CA PHE A 3 4.12 10.63 3.67
C PHE A 3 5.62 10.36 3.41
N ASN A 4 6.39 11.43 3.30
CA ASN A 4 7.84 11.36 3.12
C ASN A 4 8.55 11.22 4.48
N GLU A 5 9.87 11.05 4.45
CA GLU A 5 10.72 10.89 5.64
C GLU A 5 10.66 12.09 6.61
N LYS A 6 10.24 13.26 6.14
CA LYS A 6 10.05 14.47 6.95
C LYS A 6 8.62 14.61 7.49
N GLY A 7 7.77 13.59 7.31
CA GLY A 7 6.36 13.61 7.71
C GLY A 7 5.44 14.44 6.80
N GLY A 8 5.94 14.94 5.67
CA GLY A 8 5.12 15.66 4.70
C GLY A 8 4.22 14.70 3.92
N ILE A 9 2.93 15.02 3.77
CA ILE A 9 1.96 14.20 3.03
C ILE A 9 2.27 14.28 1.53
N VAL A 10 2.40 13.13 0.87
CA VAL A 10 2.73 13.00 -0.55
C VAL A 10 1.51 12.55 -1.37
N GLU A 11 0.67 11.70 -0.79
CA GLU A 11 -0.50 11.17 -1.49
C GLU A 11 -1.57 10.67 -0.51
N THR A 12 -2.84 10.83 -0.86
CA THR A 12 -3.96 10.27 -0.08
C THR A 12 -4.88 9.51 -1.02
N LEU A 13 -4.96 8.19 -0.82
CA LEU A 13 -5.94 7.33 -1.45
C LEU A 13 -7.06 7.10 -0.44
N GLY A 14 -8.25 7.61 -0.75
CA GLY A 14 -9.46 7.43 0.07
C GLY A 14 -10.68 7.42 -0.85
N ASP A 15 -11.54 6.43 -0.67
CA ASP A 15 -12.86 6.42 -1.31
C ASP A 15 -13.82 7.26 -0.46
N LEU A 16 -14.07 8.51 -0.89
CA LEU A 16 -15.04 9.41 -0.25
C LEU A 16 -16.50 8.94 -0.41
N SER A 17 -16.77 7.97 -1.29
CA SER A 17 -18.11 7.46 -1.54
C SER A 17 -18.53 6.35 -0.57
N GLY A 18 -17.60 5.77 0.19
CA GLY A 18 -17.87 4.73 1.19
C GLY A 18 -18.33 3.38 0.62
N ASN A 19 -18.29 3.20 -0.71
CA ASN A 19 -18.80 2.01 -1.38
C ASN A 19 -17.81 0.83 -1.36
N ALA A 20 -16.52 1.11 -1.22
CA ALA A 20 -15.48 0.08 -1.18
C ALA A 20 -14.70 0.12 0.15
N HIS A 21 -14.77 -0.98 0.89
CA HIS A 21 -13.88 -1.29 2.03
C HIS A 21 -13.97 -0.29 3.20
N PRO A 22 -15.03 -0.38 4.04
CA PRO A 22 -15.30 0.57 5.14
C PRO A 22 -14.20 0.62 6.21
N MET A 23 -13.27 -0.35 6.20
CA MET A 23 -12.15 -0.39 7.11
C MET A 23 -10.94 -1.04 6.45
N VAL A 24 -9.86 -0.27 6.33
CA VAL A 24 -8.52 -0.77 5.96
C VAL A 24 -7.75 -1.00 7.25
N THR A 25 -7.35 -2.24 7.52
CA THR A 25 -6.59 -2.60 8.73
C THR A 25 -5.12 -2.85 8.43
N SER A 26 -4.79 -3.13 7.17
CA SER A 26 -3.41 -3.29 6.74
C SER A 26 -3.24 -2.84 5.30
N MET A 27 -2.04 -2.36 5.02
CA MET A 27 -1.59 -2.00 3.68
C MET A 27 -0.11 -2.33 3.53
N ARG A 28 0.29 -2.74 2.34
CA ARG A 28 1.69 -3.01 2.03
C ARG A 28 1.96 -2.80 0.55
N GLU A 29 3.03 -2.07 0.25
CA GLU A 29 3.55 -1.97 -1.11
C GLU A 29 4.35 -3.24 -1.46
N HIS A 30 4.27 -3.69 -2.71
CA HIS A 30 5.14 -4.74 -3.25
C HIS A 30 5.10 -4.71 -4.78
N LYS A 31 6.26 -4.72 -5.45
CA LYS A 31 6.39 -4.80 -6.92
C LYS A 31 5.54 -3.77 -7.67
N GLY A 32 5.54 -2.53 -7.21
CA GLY A 32 4.77 -1.44 -7.81
C GLY A 32 3.25 -1.46 -7.56
N TYR A 33 2.77 -2.32 -6.67
CA TYR A 33 1.37 -2.36 -6.25
C TYR A 33 1.21 -2.07 -4.76
N LEU A 34 0.12 -1.37 -4.41
CA LEU A 34 -0.38 -1.27 -3.05
C LEU A 34 -1.42 -2.37 -2.83
N PHE A 35 -1.11 -3.28 -1.89
CA PHE A 35 -2.04 -4.28 -1.42
C PHE A 35 -2.75 -3.77 -0.18
N VAL A 36 -4.07 -3.91 -0.14
CA VAL A 36 -4.94 -3.37 0.91
C VAL A 36 -5.81 -4.50 1.46
N GLY A 37 -5.76 -4.68 2.78
CA GLY A 37 -6.52 -5.67 3.52
C GLY A 37 -7.41 -5.04 4.58
N GLY A 38 -8.56 -5.65 4.83
CA GLY A 38 -9.47 -5.27 5.90
C GLY A 38 -10.12 -6.51 6.49
N ILE A 39 -10.39 -6.49 7.81
CA ILE A 39 -11.01 -7.60 8.53
C ILE A 39 -12.39 -7.96 7.95
N LEU A 40 -13.12 -6.96 7.46
CA LEU A 40 -14.48 -7.12 6.93
C LEU A 40 -14.52 -7.44 5.42
N ASN A 41 -13.37 -7.71 4.80
CA ASN A 41 -13.27 -7.94 3.36
C ASN A 41 -12.91 -9.40 3.07
N ASN A 42 -13.66 -10.04 2.17
CA ASN A 42 -13.33 -11.38 1.66
C ASN A 42 -12.40 -11.35 0.44
N ARG A 43 -11.85 -10.17 0.08
CA ARG A 43 -10.94 -9.95 -1.04
C ARG A 43 -9.82 -9.01 -0.63
N ILE A 44 -8.66 -9.18 -1.27
CA ILE A 44 -7.52 -8.27 -1.13
C ILE A 44 -7.63 -7.19 -2.21
N GLY A 45 -7.66 -5.93 -1.79
CA GLY A 45 -7.56 -4.80 -2.70
C GLY A 45 -6.16 -4.74 -3.29
N ARG A 46 -6.08 -4.48 -4.60
CA ARG A 46 -4.80 -4.29 -5.30
C ARG A 46 -4.87 -3.05 -6.17
N TYR A 47 -4.01 -2.09 -5.90
CA TYR A 47 -3.92 -0.83 -6.63
C TYR A 47 -2.54 -0.67 -7.27
N LYS A 48 -2.47 -0.31 -8.55
CA LYS A 48 -1.21 -0.07 -9.26
C LYS A 48 -0.73 1.35 -8.97
N ILE A 49 0.47 1.49 -8.43
CA ILE A 49 1.04 2.79 -8.11
C ILE A 49 1.75 3.33 -9.37
N ALA A 50 1.36 4.52 -9.82
CA ALA A 50 1.98 5.15 -10.97
C ALA A 50 3.47 5.45 -10.69
N GLY A 51 4.35 5.01 -11.59
CA GLY A 51 5.80 5.24 -11.48
C GLY A 51 6.52 4.43 -10.38
N ALA A 52 5.82 3.53 -9.68
CA ALA A 52 6.48 2.69 -8.67
C ALA A 52 7.34 1.60 -9.30
N ASP A 53 8.45 1.28 -8.63
CA ASP A 53 9.42 0.30 -9.10
C ASP A 53 8.83 -1.13 -9.03
N PRO A 54 8.70 -1.83 -10.17
CA PRO A 54 8.18 -3.20 -10.20
C PRO A 54 9.16 -4.23 -9.59
N ASN A 55 10.43 -3.88 -9.42
CA ASN A 55 11.45 -4.74 -8.84
C ASN A 55 11.61 -4.52 -7.34
N TRP A 56 11.08 -3.42 -6.80
CA TRP A 56 11.12 -3.15 -5.37
C TRP A 56 10.25 -4.17 -4.61
N THR A 57 10.79 -4.71 -3.52
CA THR A 57 10.06 -5.69 -2.70
C THR A 57 10.10 -5.32 -1.22
N SER A 58 8.92 -5.33 -0.59
CA SER A 58 8.80 -5.10 0.85
C SER A 58 9.67 -6.02 1.72
N PRO A 59 9.82 -7.34 1.44
CA PRO A 59 10.73 -8.18 2.22
C PRO A 59 12.20 -7.72 2.17
N ALA A 60 12.73 -7.38 0.98
CA ALA A 60 14.10 -6.89 0.86
C ALA A 60 14.29 -5.55 1.57
N SER A 61 13.28 -4.67 1.53
CA SER A 61 13.33 -3.38 2.24
C SER A 61 13.28 -3.54 3.76
N TYR A 62 12.49 -4.49 4.28
CA TYR A 62 12.29 -4.64 5.73
C TYR A 62 13.36 -5.52 6.38
N TRP A 63 13.76 -6.61 5.71
CA TRP A 63 14.67 -7.62 6.25
C TRP A 63 16.07 -7.57 5.63
N GLY A 64 16.28 -6.79 4.57
CA GLY A 64 17.49 -6.84 3.75
C GLY A 64 17.47 -7.96 2.69
N GLY A 65 18.42 -7.91 1.76
CA GLY A 65 18.69 -9.03 0.86
C GLY A 65 19.32 -10.20 1.61
N LYS A 66 19.22 -11.43 1.07
CA LYS A 66 20.11 -12.51 1.53
C LYS A 66 21.57 -12.02 1.36
N PRO A 67 22.47 -12.34 2.32
CA PRO A 67 23.88 -11.98 2.21
C PRO A 67 24.51 -12.57 0.93
#